data_AF-A0A257G8U7-F1
#
_entry.id   AF-A0A257G8U7-F1
#
_cell.length_a   1.000
_cell.length_b   1.000
_cell.length_c   1.000
_cell.angle_alpha   90.00
_cell.angle_beta   90.00
_cell.angle_gamma   90.00
#
_symmetry.space_group_name_H-M   'P 1'
#
loop_
_entity.id
_entity.type
_entity.pdbx_description
1 polymer ?
#
loop_
_entity_poly.entity_id
_entity_poly.type
_entity_poly.pdbx_seq_one_letter_code
_entity_poly.pdbx_strand_id
1 'polypeptide(L)' 'MATIDVRILATEPEILCELRALDKGMNAADADLRFRREVTDHQLRMAIEERTSGYRDLILGLAFSKTGLLGG' A
#
# COMPACT_ATOMS: atom_id res chain seq x y z
N MET A 1 8.92 -12.40 -5.86
CA MET A 1 9.73 -11.81 -6.94
C MET A 1 8.86 -10.80 -7.66
N ALA A 2 9.32 -9.55 -7.82
CA ALA A 2 8.57 -8.54 -8.56
C ALA A 2 8.44 -8.99 -10.03
N THR A 3 7.23 -8.91 -10.59
CA THR A 3 6.93 -9.36 -11.96
C THR A 3 6.88 -8.21 -12.96
N ILE A 4 6.87 -6.98 -12.46
CA ILE A 4 6.79 -5.73 -13.22
C ILE A 4 7.78 -4.76 -12.58
N ASP A 5 8.58 -4.10 -13.40
CA ASP A 5 9.41 -2.95 -13.04
C ASP A 5 8.66 -1.67 -13.41
N VAL A 6 8.66 -0.68 -12.51
CA VAL A 6 7.88 0.55 -12.64
C VAL A 6 8.82 1.74 -12.53
N ARG A 7 8.88 2.53 -13.60
CA ARG A 7 9.64 3.78 -13.62
C ARG A 7 8.71 4.97 -13.66
N ILE A 8 8.83 5.87 -12.69
CA ILE A 8 8.10 7.14 -12.68
C ILE A 8 8.85 8.11 -13.59
N LEU A 9 8.18 8.62 -14.62
CA LEU A 9 8.73 9.54 -15.62
C LEU A 9 8.39 11.01 -15.31
N ALA A 10 7.19 11.27 -14.77
CA ALA A 10 6.74 12.59 -14.37
C ALA A 10 5.71 12.48 -13.25
N THR A 11 5.53 13.55 -12.47
CA THR A 11 4.59 13.59 -11.34
C THR A 11 3.58 14.74 -11.42
N GLU A 12 3.76 15.71 -12.33
CA GLU A 12 2.85 16.84 -12.49
C GLU A 12 2.57 17.13 -13.98
N PRO A 13 1.31 17.47 -14.35
CA PRO A 13 0.11 17.50 -13.52
C PRO A 13 -0.45 16.11 -13.19
N GLU A 14 0.10 15.06 -13.80
CA GLU A 14 -0.29 13.66 -13.60
C GLU A 14 0.97 12.82 -13.36
N ILE A 15 0.81 11.69 -12.65
CA ILE A 15 1.89 10.73 -12.44
C ILE A 15 1.97 9.83 -13.68
N LEU A 16 3.04 9.99 -14.47
CA LEU A 16 3.29 9.17 -15.65
C LEU A 16 4.25 8.03 -15.29
N CYS A 17 3.80 6.79 -15.46
CA CYS A 17 4.58 5.59 -15.17
C CYS A 17 4.89 4.82 -16.46
N GLU A 18 6.14 4.41 -16.63
CA GLU A 18 6.56 3.40 -17.61
C GLU A 18 6.58 2.03 -16.93
N LEU A 19 5.81 1.08 -17.48
CA LEU A 19 5.74 -0.29 -16.99
C LEU A 19 6.61 -1.20 -17.86
N ARG A 20 7.47 -2.00 -17.23
CA ARG A 20 8.26 -3.03 -17.91
C ARG A 20 7.97 -4.39 -17.32
N ALA A 21 7.44 -5.29 -18.13
CA ALA A 21 7.30 -6.68 -17.74
C ALA A 21 8.69 -7.31 -17.59
N LEU A 22 8.97 -7.89 -16.42
CA LEU A 22 10.21 -8.64 -16.17
C LEU A 22 10.08 -10.10 -16.61
N ASP A 23 8.85 -10.59 -16.74
CA ASP A 23 8.54 -11.94 -17.15
C ASP A 23 8.31 -12.04 -18.66
N LYS A 24 8.95 -13.01 -19.32
CA LYS A 24 8.92 -13.20 -20.78
C LYS A 24 7.52 -13.59 -21.31
N GLY A 25 6.64 -14.07 -20.44
CA GLY A 25 5.27 -14.46 -20.80
C GLY A 25 4.21 -13.37 -20.60
N MET A 26 4.57 -12.22 -20.01
CA MET A 26 3.62 -11.18 -19.65
C MET A 26 3.48 -10.14 -20.76
N ASN A 27 2.28 -9.99 -21.31
CA ASN A 27 1.99 -8.94 -22.27
C ASN A 27 1.74 -7.60 -21.56
N ALA A 28 1.73 -6.51 -22.33
CA ALA A 28 1.54 -5.15 -21.79
C ALA A 28 0.19 -4.94 -21.09
N ALA A 29 -0.89 -5.59 -21.57
CA ALA A 29 -2.22 -5.46 -21.00
C ALA A 29 -2.31 -6.15 -19.62
N ASP A 30 -1.68 -7.31 -19.47
CA ASP A 30 -1.58 -8.03 -18.21
C ASP A 30 -0.74 -7.25 -17.19
N ALA A 31 0.34 -6.60 -17.65
CA ALA A 31 1.16 -5.74 -16.81
C ALA A 31 0.37 -4.51 -16.31
N ASP A 32 -0.36 -3.81 -17.19
CA ASP A 32 -1.22 -2.68 -16.81
C ASP A 32 -2.32 -3.09 -15.83
N LEU A 33 -3.03 -4.19 -16.11
CA LEU A 33 -4.09 -4.69 -15.23
C LEU A 33 -3.56 -5.03 -13.83
N ARG A 34 -2.41 -5.70 -13.75
CA ARG A 34 -1.77 -6.05 -12.47
C ARG A 34 -1.34 -4.80 -11.71
N PHE A 35 -0.67 -3.87 -12.39
CA PHE A 35 -0.23 -2.61 -11.77
C PHE A 35 -1.41 -1.82 -11.21
N ARG A 36 -2.50 -1.66 -11.97
CA ARG A 36 -3.73 -0.98 -11.49
C ARG A 36 -4.35 -1.66 -10.29
N ARG A 37 -4.37 -2.99 -10.25
CA ARG A 37 -4.85 -3.75 -9.09
C ARG A 37 -4.00 -3.48 -7.86
N GLU A 38 -2.69 -3.46 -8.01
CA GLU A 38 -1.75 -3.17 -6.91
C GLU A 38 -1.91 -1.74 -6.38
N VAL A 39 -2.01 -0.75 -7.29
CA VAL A 39 -2.30 0.65 -6.90
C VAL A 39 -3.63 0.74 -6.14
N THR A 40 -4.67 0.07 -6.63
CA THR A 40 -5.99 0.06 -5.99
C THR A 40 -5.94 -0.58 -4.59
N ASP A 41 -5.24 -1.70 -4.45
CA ASP A 41 -5.05 -2.36 -3.15
C ASP A 41 -4.29 -1.46 -2.17
N HIS A 42 -3.24 -0.79 -2.65
CA HIS A 42 -2.48 0.15 -1.83
C HIS A 42 -3.33 1.34 -1.38
N GLN A 43 -4.12 1.92 -2.28
CA GLN A 43 -5.08 2.99 -1.94
C GLN A 43 -6.11 2.53 -0.92
N LEU A 44 -6.64 1.31 -1.06
CA LEU A 44 -7.58 0.75 -0.11
C LEU A 44 -6.95 0.57 1.27
N ARG A 45 -5.69 0.09 1.34
CA ARG A 45 -4.97 -0.04 2.61
C ARG A 45 -4.75 1.30 3.29
N MET A 46 -4.34 2.32 2.53
CA MET A 46 -4.19 3.69 3.07
C MET A 46 -5.52 4.21 3.63
N ALA A 47 -6.61 4.04 2.90
CA ALA A 47 -7.94 4.46 3.34
C ALA A 47 -8.42 3.70 4.59
N ILE A 48 -8.16 2.38 4.67
CA ILE A 48 -8.48 1.59 5.86
C ILE A 48 -7.65 2.07 7.05
N GLU A 49 -6.35 2.28 6.87
CA GLU A 49 -5.47 2.76 7.93
C GLU A 49 -5.94 4.12 8.48
N GLU A 50 -6.24 5.07 7.59
CA GLU A 50 -6.77 6.38 7.98
C GLU A 50 -8.06 6.23 8.80
N ARG A 51 -9.01 5.43 8.33
CA ARG A 51 -10.31 5.22 8.99
C ARG A 51 -10.22 4.44 10.31
N THR A 52 -9.21 3.60 10.48
CA THR A 52 -9.06 2.72 11.65
C THR A 52 -8.07 3.25 12.68
N SER A 53 -7.29 4.28 12.34
CA SER A 53 -6.27 4.90 13.19
C SER A 53 -6.79 5.22 14.60
N GLY A 54 -7.90 5.97 14.70
CA GLY A 54 -8.46 6.37 16.00
C GLY A 54 -8.89 5.20 16.89
N TYR A 55 -9.51 4.16 16.32
CA TYR A 55 -9.87 2.96 17.09
C TYR A 55 -8.64 2.18 17.53
N ARG A 56 -7.66 2.04 16.64
CA ARG A 56 -6.38 1.38 16.93
C ARG A 56 -5.67 2.08 18.09
N ASP A 57 -5.59 3.41 18.05
CA ASP A 57 -4.93 4.21 19.07
C ASP A 57 -5.64 4.12 20.42
N LEU A 58 -6.98 4.12 20.43
CA LEU A 58 -7.78 3.92 21.65
C LEU A 58 -7.55 2.54 22.27
N ILE A 59 -7.57 1.48 21.46
CA ILE A 59 -7.33 0.10 21.92
C ILE A 59 -5.92 -0.02 22.49
N LEU A 60 -4.91 0.52 21.79
CA LEU A 60 -3.52 0.50 22.24
C LEU A 60 -3.36 1.30 23.53
N GLY A 61 -3.96 2.50 23.62
CA GLY A 61 -3.96 3.30 24.84
C GLY A 61 -4.55 2.57 26.04
N LEU A 62 -5.68 1.89 25.86
CA LEU A 62 -6.32 1.07 26.91
C LEU A 62 -5.46 -0.13 27.31
N ALA A 63 -4.83 -0.80 26.35
CA ALA A 63 -3.97 -1.95 26.62
C ALA A 63 -2.75 -1.52 27.46
N PHE A 64 -2.08 -0.43 27.06
CA PHE A 64 -0.91 0.09 27.78
C PHE A 64 -1.26 0.67 29.16
N SER A 65 -2.44 1.29 29.31
CA SER A 65 -2.88 1.78 30.63
C SER A 65 -3.09 0.64 31.63
N LYS A 66 -3.48 -0.55 31.17
CA LYS A 66 -3.70 -1.73 32.01
C LYS A 66 -2.42 -2.50 32.31
N THR A 67 -1.43 -2.48 31.44
CA THR A 67 -0.14 -3.16 31.66
C THR A 67 0.83 -2.35 32.52
N GLY A 68 0.66 -1.03 32.63
CA GLY A 68 1.49 -0.17 33.50
C GLY A 68 1.30 -0.42 35.01
N LEU A 69 0.29 -1.20 35.42
CA LEU A 69 -0.01 -1.53 36.82
C LEU A 69 0.66 -2.83 37.33
N LEU A 70 1.39 -3.56 36.47
CA LEU A 70 2.04 -4.84 36.83
C LEU A 70 3.56 -4.71 37.04
N GLY A 71 4.10 -3.48 37.09
CA GLY A 71 5.51 -3.20 37.33
C GLY A 71 5.72 -2.24 38.49
N GLY A 72 5.47 -2.71 39.70
CA GLY A 72 5.83 -2.06 40.97
C GLY A 72 6.40 -3.09 41.93
#